data_AF-A0A7S1E6T3-F1
#
_entry.id   AF-A0A7S1E6T3-F1
#
_cell.length_a   1.000
_cell.length_b   1.000
_cell.length_c   1.000
_cell.angle_alpha   90.00
_cell.angle_beta   90.00
_cell.angle_gamma   90.00
#
_symmetry.space_group_name_H-M   'P 1'
#
loop_
_entity.id
_entity.type
_entity.pdbx_description
1 polymer ?
#
loop_
_entity_poly.entity_id
_entity_poly.type
_entity_poly.pdbx_seq_one_letter_code
_entity_poly.pdbx_strand_id
1 'polypeptide(L)'
;KFKQGLDTEAAIVKSLEEHPLELEGVAGAELVEALLLTLNDVCLIRDDKSPDDRFYPRALMWLTDSFSELGQDWQRRLRELSEAHFGWRQGEVFETGGRERLRVLQLASEMTLFADDLPEGQGTPPDCTPKVLSDLGILSTRLP
;
A
#
# COMPACT_ATOMS: atom_id res chain seq x y z
N LYS A 1 -14.61 -7.38 -17.43
CA LYS A 1 -15.30 -6.65 -16.34
C LYS A 1 -16.27 -7.60 -15.67
N PHE A 2 -16.19 -7.73 -14.34
CA PHE A 2 -17.13 -8.53 -13.56
C PHE A 2 -18.55 -7.95 -13.63
N LYS A 3 -19.56 -8.78 -13.37
CA LYS A 3 -20.96 -8.38 -13.35
C LYS A 3 -21.19 -7.40 -12.19
N GLN A 4 -22.09 -6.43 -12.38
CA GLN A 4 -22.47 -5.48 -11.32
C GLN A 4 -22.94 -6.24 -10.07
N GLY A 5 -22.39 -5.89 -8.91
CA GLY A 5 -22.61 -6.61 -7.65
C GLY A 5 -21.66 -7.77 -7.39
N LEU A 6 -20.66 -8.02 -8.25
CA LEU A 6 -19.56 -8.97 -8.06
C LEU A 6 -18.19 -8.29 -8.30
N ASP A 7 -18.08 -7.05 -7.84
CA ASP A 7 -16.94 -6.15 -8.02
C ASP A 7 -16.06 -6.05 -6.77
N THR A 8 -16.38 -6.80 -5.72
CA THR A 8 -15.61 -6.89 -4.48
C THR A 8 -15.34 -8.35 -4.14
N GLU A 9 -14.22 -8.62 -3.46
CA GLU A 9 -13.88 -9.97 -3.00
C GLU A 9 -14.99 -10.57 -2.16
N ALA A 10 -15.54 -9.79 -1.22
CA ALA A 10 -16.63 -10.22 -0.35
C ALA A 10 -17.89 -10.62 -1.13
N ALA A 11 -18.22 -9.88 -2.19
CA ALA A 11 -19.36 -10.22 -3.03
C ALA A 11 -19.12 -11.49 -3.86
N ILE A 12 -17.91 -11.68 -4.37
CA ILE A 12 -17.52 -12.90 -5.11
C ILE A 12 -17.57 -14.12 -4.17
N VAL A 13 -16.92 -14.05 -3.01
CA VAL A 13 -16.88 -15.15 -2.04
C VAL A 13 -18.30 -15.52 -1.61
N LYS A 14 -19.12 -14.53 -1.22
CA LYS A 14 -20.51 -14.77 -0.84
C LYS A 14 -21.33 -15.42 -1.97
N SER A 15 -21.15 -14.93 -3.21
CA SER A 15 -21.87 -15.51 -4.35
C SER A 15 -21.46 -16.95 -4.64
N LEU A 16 -20.21 -17.32 -4.39
CA LEU A 16 -19.69 -18.67 -4.60
C LEU A 16 -20.09 -19.63 -3.46
N GLU A 17 -20.28 -19.11 -2.25
CA GLU A 17 -20.89 -19.86 -1.14
C GLU A 17 -22.37 -20.18 -1.42
N GLU A 18 -23.13 -19.22 -1.94
CA GLU A 18 -24.54 -19.39 -2.28
C GLU A 18 -24.74 -20.22 -3.56
N HIS A 19 -23.84 -20.09 -4.53
CA HIS A 19 -23.91 -20.74 -5.83
C HIS A 19 -22.53 -21.28 -6.24
N PRO A 20 -22.15 -22.48 -5.77
CA PRO A 20 -20.86 -23.08 -6.09
C PRO A 20 -20.71 -23.28 -7.60
N LEU A 21 -19.59 -22.84 -8.15
CA LEU A 21 -19.22 -23.11 -9.54
C LEU A 21 -18.51 -24.46 -9.61
N GLU A 22 -19.10 -25.41 -10.32
CA GLU A 22 -18.44 -26.65 -10.69
C GLU A 22 -17.91 -26.52 -12.12
N LEU A 23 -16.60 -26.37 -12.25
CA LEU A 23 -15.88 -26.46 -13.52
C LEU A 23 -15.19 -27.82 -13.58
N GLU A 24 -15.41 -28.57 -14.65
CA GLU A 24 -14.76 -29.86 -14.84
C GLU A 24 -13.24 -29.70 -14.79
N GLY A 25 -12.60 -30.44 -13.88
CA GLY A 25 -11.15 -30.51 -13.76
C GLY A 25 -10.48 -29.35 -13.01
N VAL A 26 -11.24 -28.44 -12.38
CA VAL A 26 -10.69 -27.34 -11.57
C VAL A 26 -11.26 -27.42 -10.16
N ALA A 27 -10.39 -27.37 -9.14
CA ALA A 27 -10.87 -27.33 -7.77
C ALA A 27 -11.54 -25.97 -7.49
N GLY A 28 -12.67 -25.96 -6.77
CA GLY A 28 -13.38 -24.71 -6.46
C GLY A 28 -12.51 -23.66 -5.76
N ALA A 29 -11.53 -24.08 -4.96
CA ALA A 29 -10.57 -23.19 -4.32
C ALA A 29 -9.63 -22.49 -5.34
N GLU A 30 -9.14 -23.21 -6.34
CA GLU A 30 -8.29 -22.65 -7.40
C GLU A 30 -9.06 -21.63 -8.24
N LEU A 31 -10.35 -21.88 -8.48
CA LEU A 31 -11.22 -20.95 -9.18
C LEU A 31 -11.42 -19.65 -8.40
N VAL A 32 -11.71 -19.74 -7.09
CA VAL A 32 -11.84 -18.56 -6.22
C VAL A 32 -10.56 -17.75 -6.26
N GLU A 33 -9.41 -18.39 -6.08
CA GLU A 33 -8.11 -17.72 -6.12
C GLU A 33 -7.87 -17.00 -7.45
N ALA A 34 -8.12 -17.66 -8.58
CA ALA A 34 -7.97 -17.07 -9.90
C ALA A 34 -8.89 -15.84 -10.11
N LEU A 35 -10.13 -15.91 -9.60
CA LEU A 35 -11.08 -14.78 -9.68
C LEU A 35 -10.60 -13.60 -8.83
N LEU A 36 -10.10 -13.86 -7.62
CA LEU A 36 -9.55 -12.82 -6.74
C LEU A 36 -8.30 -12.18 -7.32
N LEU A 37 -7.38 -12.98 -7.89
CA LEU A 37 -6.20 -12.47 -8.59
C LEU A 37 -6.62 -11.55 -9.75
N THR A 38 -7.57 -12.00 -10.57
CA THR A 38 -8.09 -11.20 -11.69
C THR A 38 -8.78 -9.92 -11.23
N LEU A 39 -9.51 -9.95 -10.11
CA LEU A 39 -10.15 -8.75 -9.55
C LEU A 39 -9.11 -7.75 -9.04
N ASN A 40 -8.03 -8.24 -8.44
CA ASN A 40 -6.98 -7.43 -7.82
C ASN A 40 -5.90 -6.93 -8.79
N ASP A 41 -5.82 -7.50 -9.98
CA ASP A 41 -4.87 -7.12 -11.02
C ASP A 41 -5.28 -5.80 -11.70
N VAL A 42 -5.18 -4.69 -10.96
CA VAL A 42 -5.50 -3.34 -11.44
C VAL A 42 -4.51 -2.32 -10.91
N CYS A 43 -4.18 -1.30 -11.71
CA CYS A 43 -3.31 -0.21 -11.24
C CYS A 43 -4.06 0.87 -10.45
N LEU A 44 -5.37 1.03 -10.72
CA LEU A 44 -6.20 2.11 -10.19
C LEU A 44 -7.51 1.56 -9.64
N ILE A 45 -7.92 2.08 -8.48
CA ILE A 45 -9.18 1.77 -7.80
C ILE A 45 -10.16 2.94 -8.03
N ARG A 46 -11.44 2.64 -8.28
CA ARG A 46 -12.49 3.65 -8.46
C ARG A 46 -12.91 4.25 -7.12
N ASP A 47 -13.29 5.53 -7.14
CA ASP A 47 -13.96 6.16 -5.99
C ASP A 47 -15.43 5.73 -5.94
N ASP A 48 -15.88 5.11 -4.85
CA ASP A 48 -17.29 4.74 -4.65
C ASP A 48 -18.23 5.94 -4.74
N LYS A 49 -17.76 7.14 -4.41
CA LYS A 49 -18.57 8.37 -4.44
C LYS A 49 -18.60 9.04 -5.81
N SER A 50 -17.68 8.69 -6.70
CA SER A 50 -17.56 9.29 -8.04
C SER A 50 -16.88 8.31 -9.01
N PRO A 51 -17.52 7.17 -9.32
CA PRO A 51 -16.89 6.02 -9.97
C PRO A 51 -16.51 6.23 -11.44
N ASP A 52 -17.08 7.26 -12.08
CA ASP A 52 -16.85 7.61 -13.48
C ASP A 52 -15.71 8.63 -13.66
N ASP A 53 -15.45 9.45 -12.64
CA ASP A 53 -14.55 10.60 -12.75
C ASP A 53 -13.32 10.54 -11.82
N ARG A 54 -13.31 9.65 -10.82
CA ARG A 54 -12.24 9.60 -9.81
C ARG A 54 -11.67 8.21 -9.64
N PHE A 55 -10.34 8.18 -9.65
CA PHE A 55 -9.51 7.00 -9.47
C PHE A 55 -8.37 7.28 -8.52
N TYR A 56 -8.01 6.28 -7.72
CA TYR A 56 -6.90 6.32 -6.79
C TYR A 56 -5.88 5.23 -7.14
N PRO A 57 -4.57 5.46 -6.96
CA PRO A 57 -3.56 4.41 -7.13
C PRO A 57 -3.84 3.23 -6.21
N ARG A 58 -3.74 2.00 -6.73
CA ARG A 58 -3.74 0.79 -5.90
C ARG A 58 -2.43 0.72 -5.12
N ALA A 59 -2.51 0.43 -3.82
CA ALA A 59 -1.33 0.19 -3.01
C ALA A 59 -0.53 -0.98 -3.59
N LEU A 60 0.80 -0.84 -3.67
CA LEU A 60 1.70 -1.84 -4.24
C LEU A 60 1.32 -2.26 -5.67
N MET A 61 0.75 -1.37 -6.49
CA MET A 61 0.37 -1.72 -7.87
C MET A 61 1.54 -2.21 -8.74
N TRP A 62 2.79 -1.91 -8.40
CA TRP A 62 3.95 -2.41 -9.13
C TRP A 62 4.16 -3.93 -9.04
N LEU A 63 3.39 -4.61 -8.17
CA LEU A 63 3.35 -6.07 -8.07
C LEU A 63 2.30 -6.71 -8.99
N THR A 64 1.51 -5.92 -9.72
CA THR A 64 0.45 -6.44 -10.59
C THR A 64 0.97 -6.69 -12.00
N ASP A 65 0.41 -7.69 -12.68
CA ASP A 65 0.73 -7.99 -14.07
C ASP A 65 0.27 -6.82 -14.96
N SER A 66 -0.92 -6.28 -14.68
CA SER A 66 -1.45 -5.07 -15.31
C SER A 66 -0.50 -3.88 -15.27
N PHE A 67 0.34 -3.74 -14.24
CA PHE A 67 1.35 -2.69 -14.18
C PHE A 67 2.59 -3.03 -15.01
N SER A 68 3.03 -4.29 -14.95
CA SER A 68 4.20 -4.78 -15.68
C SER A 68 4.04 -4.67 -17.20
N GLU A 69 2.80 -4.81 -17.69
CA GLU A 69 2.44 -4.70 -19.11
C GLU A 69 2.40 -3.25 -19.63
N LEU A 70 2.42 -2.26 -18.75
CA LEU A 70 2.45 -0.85 -19.15
C LEU A 70 3.81 -0.48 -19.74
N GLY A 71 3.80 0.46 -20.70
CA GLY A 71 5.03 1.08 -21.19
C GLY A 71 5.78 1.81 -20.06
N GLN A 72 7.11 1.89 -20.18
CA GLN A 72 7.99 2.46 -19.14
C GLN A 72 7.58 3.87 -18.68
N ASP A 73 7.13 4.71 -19.61
CA ASP A 73 6.65 6.06 -19.29
C ASP A 73 5.41 6.04 -18.38
N TRP A 74 4.48 5.13 -18.63
CA TRP A 74 3.27 4.97 -17.81
C TRP A 74 3.59 4.38 -16.45
N GLN A 75 4.48 3.38 -16.41
CA GLN A 75 4.97 2.83 -15.14
C GLN A 75 5.58 3.92 -14.26
N ARG A 76 6.45 4.77 -14.82
CA ARG A 76 7.07 5.89 -14.08
C ARG A 76 6.00 6.85 -13.54
N ARG A 77 5.11 7.33 -14.41
CA ARG A 77 4.06 8.31 -14.02
C ARG A 77 3.11 7.77 -12.96
N LEU A 78 2.75 6.49 -13.04
CA LEU A 78 1.90 5.87 -12.04
C LEU A 78 2.65 5.73 -10.71
N ARG A 79 3.92 5.32 -10.71
CA ARG A 79 4.73 5.30 -9.47
C ARG A 79 4.77 6.67 -8.79
N GLU A 80 5.08 7.72 -9.56
CA GLU A 80 5.06 9.11 -9.06
C GLU A 80 3.69 9.49 -8.48
N LEU A 81 2.60 9.13 -9.14
CA LEU A 81 1.23 9.37 -8.65
C LEU A 81 0.94 8.60 -7.35
N SER A 82 1.37 7.35 -7.27
CA SER A 82 1.21 6.51 -6.08
C SER A 82 2.01 7.06 -4.90
N GLU A 83 3.27 7.43 -5.12
CA GLU A 83 4.11 8.07 -4.12
C GLU A 83 3.52 9.41 -3.67
N ALA A 84 3.00 10.21 -4.60
CA ALA A 84 2.30 11.45 -4.28
C ALA A 84 1.05 11.19 -3.41
N HIS A 85 0.29 10.15 -3.74
CA HIS A 85 -0.94 9.81 -3.03
C HIS A 85 -0.69 9.27 -1.61
N PHE A 86 0.27 8.35 -1.46
CA PHE A 86 0.54 7.66 -0.21
C PHE A 86 1.62 8.31 0.65
N GLY A 87 2.66 8.91 0.06
CA GLY A 87 3.80 9.47 0.78
C GLY A 87 3.51 10.80 1.50
N TRP A 88 2.76 11.70 0.86
CA TRP A 88 2.64 13.08 1.34
C TRP A 88 1.74 13.22 2.57
N ARG A 89 0.67 12.42 2.66
CA ARG A 89 -0.25 12.47 3.81
C ARG A 89 0.34 11.86 5.07
N GLN A 90 1.32 10.96 4.94
CA GLN A 90 1.97 10.34 6.08
C GLN A 90 3.05 11.26 6.67
N GLY A 91 3.74 12.06 5.84
CA GLY A 91 4.86 12.90 6.28
C GLY A 91 4.51 13.89 7.39
N GLU A 92 3.44 14.67 7.27
CA GLU A 92 3.09 15.71 8.25
C GLU A 92 2.55 15.12 9.56
N VAL A 93 1.72 14.09 9.47
CA VAL A 93 1.18 13.35 10.63
C VAL A 93 2.32 12.63 11.37
N PHE A 94 3.24 12.02 10.62
CA PHE A 94 4.41 11.35 11.17
C PHE A 94 5.40 12.35 11.78
N GLU A 95 5.62 13.51 11.16
CA GLU A 95 6.49 14.53 11.72
C GLU A 95 5.92 15.06 13.04
N THR A 96 4.63 15.42 13.06
CA THR A 96 3.99 16.00 14.27
C THR A 96 3.89 14.95 15.38
N GLY A 97 3.26 13.81 15.09
CA GLY A 97 3.01 12.77 16.08
C GLY A 97 4.25 11.93 16.41
N GLY A 98 5.18 11.77 15.48
CA GLY A 98 6.45 11.10 15.71
C GLY A 98 7.35 11.92 16.63
N ARG A 99 7.45 13.24 16.42
CA ARG A 99 8.21 14.13 17.32
C ARG A 99 7.71 14.08 18.75
N GLU A 100 6.40 14.16 18.95
CA GLU A 100 5.80 14.11 20.28
C GLU A 100 6.15 12.80 20.99
N ARG A 101 5.89 11.66 20.33
CA ARG A 101 6.10 10.33 20.92
C ARG A 101 7.58 10.03 21.18
N LEU A 102 8.45 10.31 20.21
CA LEU A 102 9.89 10.10 20.35
C LEU A 102 10.48 10.98 21.46
N ARG A 103 9.99 12.22 21.61
CA ARG A 103 10.40 13.10 22.70
C ARG A 103 9.98 12.57 24.06
N VAL A 104 8.77 12.01 24.18
CA VAL A 104 8.33 11.36 25.43
C VAL A 104 9.24 10.18 25.78
N LEU A 105 9.61 9.34 24.80
CA LEU A 105 10.55 8.24 25.01
C LEU A 105 11.93 8.72 25.46
N GLN A 106 12.42 9.81 24.86
CA GLN A 106 13.70 10.42 25.24
C GLN A 106 13.68 11.00 26.66
N LEU A 107 12.56 11.56 27.10
CA LEU A 107 12.40 12.07 28.46
C LEU A 107 12.20 10.96 29.49
N ALA A 108 11.72 9.79 29.07
CA ALA A 108 11.45 8.65 29.94
C ALA A 108 12.68 7.77 30.20
N SER A 109 13.83 8.07 29.58
CA SER A 109 15.05 7.28 29.69
C SER A 109 16.30 8.16 29.77
N GLU A 110 17.28 7.77 30.58
CA GLU A 110 18.62 8.37 30.57
C GLU A 110 19.55 7.74 29.53
N MET A 111 19.02 6.84 28.68
CA MET A 111 19.80 6.14 27.67
C MET A 111 19.79 6.87 26.32
N THR A 112 20.85 6.67 25.54
CA THR A 112 20.89 7.08 24.13
C THR A 112 19.92 6.24 23.31
N LEU A 113 19.10 6.92 22.51
CA LEU A 113 18.17 6.28 21.58
C LEU A 113 18.83 6.05 20.23
N PHE A 114 18.64 4.86 19.68
CA PHE A 114 19.01 4.49 18.32
C PHE A 114 17.75 4.11 17.56
N ALA A 115 17.59 4.66 16.36
CA ALA A 115 16.58 4.27 15.40
C ALA A 115 17.19 3.22 14.47
N ASP A 116 16.60 2.03 14.44
CA ASP A 116 16.92 1.04 13.43
C ASP A 116 16.19 1.41 12.14
N ASP A 117 16.96 1.78 11.13
CA ASP A 117 16.44 2.22 9.85
C ASP A 117 16.52 1.02 8.89
N LEU A 118 15.37 0.37 8.68
CA LEU A 118 15.31 -0.88 7.94
C LEU A 118 15.78 -0.71 6.48
N PRO A 119 16.46 -1.72 5.91
CA PRO A 119 16.94 -1.67 4.54
C PRO A 119 15.78 -1.59 3.52
N GLU A 120 16.11 -1.10 2.32
CA GLU A 120 15.20 -1.01 1.17
C GLU A 120 14.39 -2.30 0.99
N GLY A 121 13.06 -2.19 0.96
CA GLY A 121 12.13 -3.30 0.73
C GLY A 121 11.21 -3.68 1.89
N GLN A 122 11.43 -3.19 3.12
CA GLN A 122 10.52 -3.41 4.26
C GLN A 122 9.60 -2.21 4.57
N GLY A 123 9.61 -1.21 3.69
CA GLY A 123 8.88 0.05 3.84
C GLY A 123 9.85 1.20 4.04
N THR A 124 9.81 2.16 3.13
CA THR A 124 10.63 3.39 3.26
C THR A 124 9.97 4.30 4.30
N PRO A 125 10.67 4.69 5.38
CA PRO A 125 10.11 5.65 6.32
C PRO A 125 9.82 6.98 5.60
N PRO A 126 8.83 7.77 6.06
CA PRO A 126 8.52 9.05 5.43
C PRO A 126 9.75 9.95 5.32
N ASP A 127 9.84 10.77 4.27
CA ASP A 127 10.99 11.67 4.01
C ASP A 127 11.32 12.62 5.17
N CYS A 128 10.36 12.90 6.06
CA CYS A 128 10.58 13.73 7.25
C CYS A 128 11.40 13.00 8.34
N THR A 129 11.57 11.68 8.26
CA THR A 129 12.16 10.84 9.30
C THR A 129 13.62 11.22 9.61
N PRO A 130 14.53 11.39 8.63
CA PRO A 130 15.90 11.80 8.92
C PRO A 130 15.97 13.14 9.67
N LYS A 131 15.13 14.11 9.29
CA LYS A 131 15.04 15.42 9.95
C LYS A 131 14.53 15.28 11.38
N VAL A 132 13.48 14.50 11.61
CA VAL A 132 12.90 14.29 12.96
C VAL A 132 13.92 13.62 13.89
N LEU A 133 14.62 12.59 13.42
CA LEU A 133 15.65 11.92 14.21
C LEU A 133 16.81 12.86 14.55
N SER A 134 17.29 13.62 13.56
CA SER A 134 18.35 14.63 13.74
C SER A 134 17.95 15.70 14.77
N ASP A 135 16.74 16.26 14.66
CA ASP A 135 16.26 17.32 15.55
C ASP A 135 16.10 16.86 17.01
N LEU A 136 15.87 15.56 17.23
CA LEU A 136 15.77 14.95 18.56
C LEU A 136 17.11 14.39 19.06
N GLY A 137 18.16 14.41 18.25
CA GLY A 137 19.46 13.81 18.57
C GLY A 137 19.41 12.28 18.67
N ILE A 138 18.49 11.64 17.95
CA ILE A 138 18.38 10.18 17.87
C ILE A 138 19.30 9.68 16.76
N LEU A 139 20.17 8.73 17.09
CA LEU A 139 21.14 8.18 16.14
C LEU A 139 20.44 7.16 15.21
N SER A 140 20.70 7.22 13.91
CA SER A 140 20.21 6.21 12.96
C SER A 140 21.30 5.17 12.67
N THR A 141 20.91 3.91 12.48
CA THR A 141 21.81 2.81 12.08
C THR A 141 22.21 2.85 10.62
N ARG A 142 21.61 3.72 9.78
CA ARG A 142 22.09 3.93 8.41
C ARG A 142 23.52 4.48 8.42
N LEU A 143 24.47 3.65 7.95
CA LEU A 143 25.82 4.10 7.63
C LEU A 143 25.75 5.09 6.45
N PRO A 144 26.58 6.15 6.45
CA PRO A 144 26.60 7.17 5.39
C PRO A 144 26.90 6.61 4.00
#